data_AF-A0A1A2REU6-F1
#
_entry.id   AF-A0A1A2REU6-F1
#
_cell.length_a   1.000
_cell.length_b   1.000
_cell.length_c   1.000
_cell.angle_alpha   90.00
_cell.angle_beta   90.00
_cell.angle_gamma   90.00
#
_symmetry.space_group_name_H-M   'P 1'
#
loop_
_entity.id
_entity.type
_entity.pdbx_description
1 polymer ?
#
loop_
_entity_poly.entity_id
_entity_poly.type
_entity_poly.pdbx_seq_one_letter_code
_entity_poly.pdbx_strand_id
1 'polypeptide(L)'
;MIIGLAIAGLQVAPSPDAPVTFYTDHRDAIQAGLMVAMLGGALYLPWMAMLARSFKLAEGDRSGMAYLQLAFGITFTILVEFPYLLLEVAIYRAGTPAAVVQGLVDTAWIMAAGFGYTHVVAVLLTGIYIVREQRMLTVFPGWLGWLNIVCALLSVPSFFAGTVTSGVMAWNGIVAFGFPSVGFFPWYLAWTYVLLRMERRASANAGTRPVAAGA
;
A
#
# COMPACT_ATOMS: atom_id res chain seq x y z
N MET A 1 -3.15 -0.16 10.15
CA MET A 1 -1.75 -0.51 9.84
C MET A 1 -0.77 0.24 10.73
N ILE A 2 -0.54 1.54 10.54
CA ILE A 2 0.52 2.30 11.25
C ILE A 2 0.43 2.20 12.79
N ILE A 3 -0.78 2.31 13.35
CA ILE A 3 -0.98 2.17 14.81
C ILE A 3 -0.54 0.78 15.30
N GLY A 4 -0.91 -0.28 14.57
CA GLY A 4 -0.50 -1.65 14.90
C GLY A 4 1.00 -1.85 14.79
N LEU A 5 1.62 -1.33 13.74
CA LEU A 5 3.08 -1.35 13.60
C LEU A 5 3.78 -0.57 14.72
N ALA A 6 3.18 0.52 15.22
CA ALA A 6 3.71 1.25 16.36
C ALA A 6 3.61 0.46 17.68
N ILE A 7 2.51 -0.27 17.89
CA ILE A 7 2.36 -1.19 19.03
C ILE A 7 3.41 -2.30 18.98
N ALA A 8 3.68 -2.84 17.79
CA ALA A 8 4.67 -3.88 17.58
C ALA A 8 6.12 -3.39 17.59
N GLY A 9 6.38 -2.07 17.57
CA GLY A 9 7.73 -1.53 17.38
C GLY A 9 8.33 -1.81 15.99
N LEU A 10 7.47 -1.98 14.98
CA LEU A 10 7.81 -2.35 13.60
C LEU A 10 7.48 -1.24 12.60
N GLN A 11 7.46 0.03 13.01
CA GLN A 11 7.25 1.16 12.09
C GLN A 11 8.32 1.22 11.00
N VAL A 12 9.54 0.86 11.37
CA VAL A 12 10.66 0.60 10.48
C VAL A 12 11.06 -0.85 10.71
N ALA A 13 11.21 -1.62 9.63
CA ALA A 13 11.67 -2.99 9.71
C ALA A 13 13.02 -3.05 10.45
N PRO A 14 13.23 -4.03 11.36
CA PRO A 14 14.53 -4.25 11.95
C PRO A 14 15.60 -4.57 10.89
N SER A 15 16.87 -4.36 11.24
CA SER A 15 17.99 -4.80 10.38
C SER A 15 17.94 -6.31 10.12
N PRO A 16 18.41 -6.80 8.96
CA PRO A 16 18.59 -8.24 8.75
C PRO A 16 19.40 -8.95 9.83
N ASP A 17 20.38 -8.25 10.40
CA ASP A 17 21.21 -8.77 11.49
C ASP A 17 20.59 -8.58 12.89
N ALA A 18 19.33 -8.16 12.98
CA ALA A 18 18.67 -8.00 14.28
C ALA A 18 18.56 -9.36 15.01
N PRO A 19 18.89 -9.42 16.31
CA PRO A 19 18.82 -10.66 17.04
C PRO A 19 17.38 -11.15 17.16
N VAL A 20 17.18 -12.46 17.07
CA VAL A 20 15.85 -13.10 17.20
C VAL A 20 15.15 -12.77 18.53
N THR A 21 15.91 -12.42 19.56
CA THR A 21 15.38 -11.94 20.85
C THR A 21 14.52 -10.69 20.70
N PHE A 22 14.79 -9.83 19.71
CA PHE A 22 13.95 -8.69 19.37
C PHE A 22 12.48 -9.10 19.14
N TYR A 23 12.26 -10.20 18.42
CA TYR A 23 10.93 -10.69 18.09
C TYR A 23 10.31 -11.56 19.21
N THR A 24 11.13 -12.17 20.05
CA THR A 24 10.67 -13.18 21.02
C THR A 24 10.46 -12.62 22.42
N ASP A 25 11.22 -11.62 22.85
CA ASP A 25 11.10 -11.00 24.19
C ASP A 25 9.85 -10.11 24.32
N HIS A 26 9.36 -9.56 23.21
CA HIS A 26 8.19 -8.67 23.16
C HIS A 26 7.01 -9.28 22.39
N ARG A 27 6.91 -10.62 22.42
CA ARG A 27 5.94 -11.39 21.62
C ARG A 27 4.52 -10.87 21.71
N ASP A 28 3.99 -10.66 22.91
CA ASP A 28 2.58 -10.30 23.09
C ASP A 28 2.26 -8.94 22.47
N ALA A 29 3.19 -7.98 22.59
CA ALA A 29 3.08 -6.66 21.98
C ALA A 29 3.18 -6.75 20.44
N ILE A 30 4.11 -7.57 19.92
CA ILE A 30 4.26 -7.78 18.49
C ILE A 30 3.01 -8.45 17.92
N GLN A 31 2.47 -9.50 18.56
CA GLN A 31 1.25 -10.17 18.13
C GLN A 31 0.05 -9.21 18.11
N ALA A 32 -0.20 -8.51 19.22
CA ALA A 32 -1.29 -7.52 19.29
C ALA A 32 -1.13 -6.42 18.23
N GLY A 33 0.10 -5.94 18.03
CA GLY A 33 0.41 -4.94 17.02
C GLY A 33 0.19 -5.44 15.60
N LEU A 34 0.61 -6.67 15.27
CA LEU A 34 0.39 -7.29 13.96
C LEU A 34 -1.11 -7.49 13.67
N MET A 35 -1.90 -7.93 14.64
CA MET A 35 -3.36 -8.06 14.49
C MET A 35 -4.02 -6.71 14.15
N VAL A 36 -3.66 -5.65 14.88
CA VAL A 36 -4.15 -4.28 14.60
C VAL A 36 -3.62 -3.75 13.26
N ALA A 37 -2.37 -4.12 12.90
CA ALA A 37 -1.74 -3.70 11.66
C ALA A 37 -2.50 -4.29 10.46
N MET A 38 -2.75 -5.59 10.49
CA MET A 38 -3.49 -6.35 9.49
C MET A 38 -4.93 -5.88 9.35
N LEU A 39 -5.65 -5.67 10.46
CA LEU A 39 -7.01 -5.11 10.40
C LEU A 39 -7.04 -3.77 9.67
N GLY A 40 -6.08 -2.89 9.96
CA GLY A 40 -5.99 -1.62 9.24
C GLY A 40 -5.39 -1.74 7.83
N GLY A 41 -4.73 -2.86 7.49
CA GLY A 41 -4.36 -3.23 6.13
C GLY A 41 -5.60 -3.61 5.31
N ALA A 42 -6.52 -4.37 5.90
CA ALA A 42 -7.79 -4.75 5.28
C ALA A 42 -8.67 -3.52 4.93
N LEU A 43 -8.57 -2.43 5.70
CA LEU A 43 -9.22 -1.14 5.39
C LEU A 43 -8.72 -0.48 4.09
N TYR A 44 -7.65 -1.01 3.48
CA TYR A 44 -7.20 -0.58 2.16
C TYR A 44 -8.16 -1.00 1.04
N LEU A 45 -8.87 -2.13 1.20
CA LEU A 45 -9.85 -2.62 0.22
C LEU A 45 -10.97 -1.62 -0.09
N PRO A 46 -11.70 -1.06 0.90
CA PRO A 46 -12.73 -0.06 0.61
C PRO A 46 -12.16 1.23 0.01
N TRP A 47 -10.94 1.64 0.38
CA TRP A 47 -10.27 2.78 -0.24
C TRP A 47 -9.97 2.51 -1.73
N MET A 48 -9.48 1.32 -2.06
CA MET A 48 -9.26 0.87 -3.43
C MET A 48 -10.55 0.75 -4.24
N ALA A 49 -11.65 0.30 -3.61
CA ALA A 49 -12.95 0.27 -4.25
C ALA A 49 -13.43 1.68 -4.67
N MET A 50 -13.19 2.69 -3.83
CA MET A 50 -13.46 4.09 -4.19
C MET A 50 -12.61 4.56 -5.37
N LEU A 51 -11.32 4.23 -5.37
CA LEU A 51 -10.42 4.55 -6.47
C LEU A 51 -10.88 3.90 -7.78
N ALA A 52 -11.16 2.60 -7.77
CA ALA A 52 -11.67 1.87 -8.92
C ALA A 52 -12.99 2.45 -9.44
N ARG A 53 -13.92 2.79 -8.52
CA ARG A 53 -15.18 3.45 -8.88
C ARG A 53 -14.94 4.80 -9.58
N SER A 54 -13.97 5.58 -9.13
CA SER A 54 -13.65 6.87 -9.75
C SER A 54 -13.22 6.69 -11.22
N PHE A 55 -12.41 5.68 -11.52
CA PHE A 55 -12.06 5.32 -12.89
C PHE A 55 -13.24 4.77 -13.67
N LYS A 56 -14.09 3.93 -13.06
CA LYS A 56 -15.31 3.40 -13.69
C LYS A 56 -16.22 4.53 -14.18
N LEU A 57 -16.45 5.54 -13.34
CA LEU A 57 -17.25 6.71 -13.69
C LEU A 57 -16.57 7.57 -14.77
N ALA A 58 -15.24 7.70 -14.71
CA ALA A 58 -14.47 8.46 -15.69
C ALA A 58 -14.44 7.77 -17.08
N GLU A 59 -14.32 6.44 -17.13
CA GLU A 59 -14.18 5.66 -18.36
C GLU A 59 -15.52 5.32 -19.02
N GLY A 60 -16.60 5.16 -18.25
CA GLY A 60 -17.85 4.59 -18.75
C GLY A 60 -17.66 3.12 -19.16
N ASP A 61 -18.07 2.75 -20.37
CA ASP A 61 -18.12 1.34 -20.81
C ASP A 61 -16.75 0.67 -20.93
N ARG A 62 -15.66 1.41 -21.17
CA ARG A 62 -14.31 0.84 -21.36
C ARG A 62 -13.77 0.18 -20.09
N SER A 63 -13.92 0.84 -18.93
CA SER A 63 -13.65 0.33 -17.56
C SER A 63 -12.32 -0.40 -17.29
N GLY A 64 -11.37 -0.39 -18.21
CA GLY A 64 -10.14 -1.19 -18.10
C GLY A 64 -9.29 -0.76 -16.92
N MET A 65 -9.15 0.55 -16.70
CA MET A 65 -8.41 1.07 -15.56
C MET A 65 -9.14 0.76 -14.25
N ALA A 66 -10.47 0.83 -14.22
CA ALA A 66 -11.25 0.44 -13.04
C ALA A 66 -10.97 -1.01 -12.62
N TYR A 67 -10.94 -1.94 -13.57
CA TYR A 67 -10.62 -3.34 -13.28
C TYR A 67 -9.16 -3.53 -12.85
N LEU A 68 -8.22 -2.80 -13.46
CA LEU A 68 -6.82 -2.79 -13.01
C LEU A 68 -6.71 -2.33 -11.55
N GLN A 69 -7.42 -1.26 -11.15
CA GLN A 69 -7.40 -0.79 -9.76
C GLN A 69 -8.00 -1.82 -8.79
N LEU A 70 -9.07 -2.53 -9.16
CA LEU A 70 -9.62 -3.60 -8.32
C LEU A 70 -8.65 -4.77 -8.17
N ALA A 71 -8.10 -5.27 -9.29
CA ALA A 71 -7.13 -6.36 -9.27
C ALA A 71 -5.89 -5.98 -8.46
N PHE A 72 -5.40 -4.75 -8.64
CA PHE A 72 -4.30 -4.20 -7.87
C PHE A 72 -4.64 -4.13 -6.38
N GLY A 73 -5.78 -3.56 -6.00
CA GLY A 73 -6.17 -3.41 -4.60
C GLY A 73 -6.30 -4.75 -3.87
N ILE A 74 -6.89 -5.76 -4.51
CA ILE A 74 -7.01 -7.12 -3.95
C ILE A 74 -5.62 -7.73 -3.78
N THR A 75 -4.81 -7.72 -4.85
CA THR A 75 -3.47 -8.31 -4.84
C THR A 75 -2.56 -7.63 -3.82
N PHE A 76 -2.60 -6.30 -3.75
CA PHE A 76 -1.79 -5.51 -2.83
C PHE A 76 -2.17 -5.78 -1.37
N THR A 77 -3.47 -5.88 -1.06
CA THR A 77 -3.93 -6.20 0.30
C THR A 77 -3.39 -7.56 0.76
N ILE A 78 -3.49 -8.58 -0.10
CA ILE A 78 -2.93 -9.91 0.16
C ILE A 78 -1.42 -9.84 0.38
N LEU A 79 -0.69 -9.15 -0.51
CA LEU A 79 0.77 -9.03 -0.42
C LEU A 79 1.26 -8.28 0.81
N VAL A 80 0.46 -7.38 1.38
CA VAL A 80 0.79 -6.66 2.62
C VAL A 80 0.48 -7.51 3.85
N GLU A 81 -0.60 -8.29 3.85
CA GLU A 81 -1.01 -9.09 5.01
C GLU A 81 -0.18 -10.36 5.21
N PHE A 82 0.21 -11.02 4.12
CA PHE A 82 0.94 -12.30 4.17
C PHE A 82 2.28 -12.23 4.92
N PRO A 83 3.12 -11.20 4.73
CA PRO A 83 4.30 -11.00 5.55
C PRO A 83 4.01 -10.92 7.05
N TYR A 84 2.94 -10.25 7.44
CA TYR A 84 2.58 -10.10 8.85
C TYR A 84 2.07 -11.40 9.45
N LEU A 85 1.35 -12.22 8.68
CA LEU A 85 1.03 -13.59 9.06
C LEU A 85 2.29 -14.45 9.28
N LEU A 86 3.31 -14.30 8.43
CA LEU A 86 4.58 -15.02 8.61
C LEU A 86 5.31 -14.58 9.89
N LEU A 87 5.33 -13.28 10.19
CA LEU A 87 5.88 -12.79 11.46
C LEU A 87 5.10 -13.32 12.66
N GLU A 88 3.78 -13.38 12.58
CA GLU A 88 2.93 -13.93 13.63
C GLU A 88 3.22 -15.44 13.86
N VAL A 89 3.37 -16.21 12.77
CA VAL A 89 3.78 -17.62 12.83
C VAL A 89 5.17 -17.79 13.43
N ALA A 90 6.11 -16.90 13.09
CA ALA A 90 7.48 -16.95 13.61
C ALA A 90 7.54 -16.87 15.14
N ILE A 91 6.65 -16.07 15.73
CA ILE A 91 6.61 -15.85 17.18
C ILE A 91 5.47 -16.61 17.88
N TYR A 92 4.67 -17.40 17.16
CA TYR A 92 3.48 -18.05 17.72
C TYR A 92 3.79 -19.03 18.86
N ARG A 93 4.80 -19.91 18.70
CA ARG A 93 5.17 -20.92 19.71
C ARG A 93 6.34 -20.47 20.57
N ALA A 94 6.24 -20.68 21.88
CA ALA A 94 7.38 -20.48 22.78
C ALA A 94 8.43 -21.56 22.51
N GLY A 95 9.71 -21.17 22.48
CA GLY A 95 10.81 -22.11 22.24
C GLY A 95 11.03 -22.53 20.78
N THR A 96 10.41 -21.86 19.80
CA THR A 96 10.77 -22.05 18.38
C THR A 96 12.28 -21.83 18.20
N PRO A 97 13.02 -22.74 17.54
CA PRO A 97 14.46 -22.57 17.33
C PRO A 97 14.77 -21.27 16.60
N ALA A 98 15.82 -20.56 17.04
CA ALA A 98 16.18 -19.23 16.51
C ALA A 98 16.33 -19.21 14.98
N ALA A 99 16.93 -20.25 14.40
CA ALA A 99 17.09 -20.36 12.94
C ALA A 99 15.74 -20.41 12.19
N VAL A 100 14.71 -21.03 12.77
CA VAL A 100 13.36 -21.08 12.18
C VAL A 100 12.69 -19.71 12.26
N VAL A 101 12.82 -19.03 13.42
CA VAL A 101 12.29 -17.67 13.57
C VAL A 101 12.95 -16.72 12.58
N GLN A 102 14.29 -16.75 12.47
CA GLN A 102 15.02 -15.92 11.53
C GLN A 102 14.60 -16.19 10.08
N GLY A 103 14.51 -17.46 9.67
CA GLY A 103 14.07 -17.80 8.31
C GLY A 103 12.68 -17.28 7.98
N LEU A 104 11.74 -17.31 8.92
CA LEU A 104 10.40 -16.75 8.75
C LEU A 104 10.40 -15.21 8.72
N VAL A 105 11.22 -14.57 9.55
CA VAL A 105 11.41 -13.11 9.57
C VAL A 105 11.99 -12.63 8.24
N ASP A 106 13.04 -13.27 7.74
CA ASP A 106 13.67 -12.94 6.46
C ASP A 106 12.66 -13.12 5.32
N THR A 107 11.93 -14.24 5.32
CA THR A 107 10.87 -14.50 4.34
C THR A 107 9.81 -13.40 4.38
N ALA A 108 9.35 -13.03 5.58
CA ALA A 108 8.35 -11.99 5.76
C ALA A 108 8.82 -10.65 5.19
N TRP A 109 10.00 -10.16 5.59
CA TRP A 109 10.48 -8.85 5.14
C TRP A 109 10.85 -8.80 3.66
N ILE A 110 11.38 -9.90 3.09
CA ILE A 110 11.65 -9.99 1.66
C ILE A 110 10.33 -10.02 0.87
N MET A 111 9.32 -10.77 1.33
CA MET A 111 7.98 -10.73 0.72
C MET A 111 7.35 -9.34 0.84
N ALA A 112 7.49 -8.71 2.01
CA ALA A 112 7.08 -7.35 2.28
C ALA A 112 7.90 -6.30 1.53
N ALA A 113 8.93 -6.67 0.78
CA ALA A 113 9.60 -5.80 -0.18
C ALA A 113 9.23 -6.15 -1.64
N GLY A 114 8.96 -7.43 -1.90
CA GLY A 114 8.49 -7.95 -3.20
C GLY A 114 7.16 -7.35 -3.68
N PHE A 115 6.37 -6.73 -2.81
CA PHE A 115 5.21 -5.92 -3.22
C PHE A 115 5.56 -4.83 -4.24
N GLY A 116 6.82 -4.37 -4.24
CA GLY A 116 7.28 -3.28 -5.09
C GLY A 116 6.97 -3.54 -6.56
N TYR A 117 7.12 -4.78 -7.04
CA TYR A 117 6.92 -5.09 -8.46
C TYR A 117 5.49 -4.80 -8.94
N THR A 118 4.50 -5.35 -8.23
CA THR A 118 3.08 -5.12 -8.55
C THR A 118 2.70 -3.65 -8.36
N HIS A 119 3.19 -3.02 -7.30
CA HIS A 119 2.95 -1.60 -7.01
C HIS A 119 3.48 -0.70 -8.13
N VAL A 120 4.74 -0.87 -8.54
CA VAL A 120 5.37 -0.05 -9.58
C VAL A 120 4.59 -0.16 -10.89
N VAL A 121 4.24 -1.37 -11.33
CA VAL A 121 3.50 -1.55 -12.59
C VAL A 121 2.13 -0.90 -12.52
N ALA A 122 1.34 -1.17 -11.48
CA ALA A 122 -0.01 -0.63 -11.37
C ALA A 122 -0.01 0.90 -11.28
N VAL A 123 0.85 1.48 -10.44
CA VAL A 123 0.93 2.93 -10.23
C VAL A 123 1.50 3.62 -11.47
N LEU A 124 2.51 3.07 -12.13
CA LEU A 124 3.08 3.63 -13.35
C LEU A 124 2.05 3.69 -14.48
N LEU A 125 1.34 2.57 -14.73
CA LEU A 125 0.29 2.51 -15.74
C LEU A 125 -0.85 3.49 -15.44
N THR A 126 -1.22 3.63 -14.17
CA THR A 126 -2.23 4.61 -13.72
C THR A 126 -1.78 6.03 -14.06
N GLY A 127 -0.53 6.37 -13.75
CA GLY A 127 0.02 7.70 -14.03
C GLY A 127 0.09 8.01 -15.52
N ILE A 128 0.61 7.08 -16.33
CA ILE A 128 0.68 7.22 -17.79
C ILE A 128 -0.72 7.40 -18.38
N TYR A 129 -1.70 6.62 -17.91
CA TYR A 129 -3.07 6.70 -18.40
C TYR A 129 -3.71 8.06 -18.10
N ILE A 130 -3.57 8.58 -16.88
CA ILE A 130 -4.10 9.90 -16.51
C ILE A 130 -3.49 11.01 -17.38
N VAL A 131 -2.17 10.98 -17.63
CA VAL A 131 -1.49 12.03 -18.40
C VAL A 131 -1.81 11.95 -19.89
N ARG A 132 -2.02 10.75 -20.45
CA ARG A 132 -2.26 10.56 -21.89
C ARG A 132 -3.71 10.67 -22.31
N GLU A 133 -4.65 10.28 -21.46
CA GLU A 133 -6.07 10.26 -21.82
C GLU A 133 -6.70 11.62 -21.53
N GLN A 134 -7.04 12.38 -22.58
CA GLN A 134 -7.63 13.72 -22.44
C GLN A 134 -8.91 13.71 -21.60
N ARG A 135 -9.72 12.64 -21.71
CA ARG A 135 -10.92 12.48 -20.90
C ARG A 135 -10.60 12.39 -19.41
N MET A 136 -9.49 11.76 -19.02
CA MET A 136 -9.08 11.66 -17.62
C MET A 136 -8.72 13.01 -17.03
N LEU A 137 -8.15 13.93 -17.83
CA LEU A 137 -7.81 15.29 -17.39
C LEU A 137 -9.04 16.16 -17.08
N THR A 138 -10.24 15.75 -17.55
CA THR A 138 -11.50 16.41 -17.16
C THR A 138 -11.99 15.99 -15.78
N VAL A 139 -11.57 14.81 -15.30
CA VAL A 139 -12.02 14.22 -14.03
C VAL A 139 -10.95 14.36 -12.94
N PHE A 140 -9.71 14.01 -13.28
CA PHE A 140 -8.56 14.04 -12.39
C PHE A 140 -7.64 15.21 -12.75
N PRO A 141 -6.99 15.84 -11.76
CA PRO A 141 -6.01 16.87 -12.05
C PRO A 141 -4.74 16.24 -12.66
N GLY A 142 -4.15 16.88 -13.68
CA GLY A 142 -3.00 16.32 -14.41
C GLY A 142 -1.75 16.07 -13.55
N TRP A 143 -1.55 16.85 -12.47
CA TRP A 143 -0.45 16.63 -11.52
C TRP A 143 -0.54 15.26 -10.82
N LEU A 144 -1.76 14.71 -10.66
CA LEU A 144 -1.96 13.40 -10.04
C LEU A 144 -1.37 12.29 -10.90
N GLY A 145 -1.46 12.41 -12.23
CA GLY A 145 -0.82 11.48 -13.16
C GLY A 145 0.70 11.48 -13.02
N TRP A 146 1.31 12.67 -12.97
CA TRP A 146 2.75 12.80 -12.74
C TRP A 146 3.19 12.31 -11.36
N LEU A 147 2.39 12.55 -10.32
CA LEU A 147 2.66 12.03 -8.98
C LEU A 147 2.69 10.50 -8.96
N ASN A 148 1.78 9.84 -9.70
CA ASN A 148 1.81 8.38 -9.86
C ASN A 148 3.12 7.93 -10.53
N ILE A 149 3.53 8.56 -11.63
CA ILE A 149 4.78 8.22 -12.32
C ILE A 149 5.98 8.37 -11.37
N VAL A 150 6.07 9.48 -10.63
CA VAL A 150 7.15 9.72 -9.66
C VAL A 150 7.13 8.68 -8.54
N CYS A 151 5.96 8.37 -7.98
CA CYS A 151 5.80 7.36 -6.94
C CYS A 151 6.28 5.98 -7.41
N ALA A 152 5.94 5.60 -8.64
CA ALA A 152 6.40 4.35 -9.23
C ALA A 152 7.93 4.33 -9.39
N LEU A 153 8.53 5.40 -9.91
CA LEU A 153 10.00 5.49 -10.07
C LEU A 153 10.74 5.43 -8.73
N LEU A 154 10.23 6.11 -7.70
CA LEU A 154 10.80 6.06 -6.34
C LEU A 154 10.69 4.68 -5.69
N SER A 155 9.77 3.84 -6.15
CA SER A 155 9.53 2.49 -5.63
C SER A 155 10.36 1.41 -6.33
N VAL A 156 10.96 1.69 -7.49
CA VAL A 156 11.83 0.76 -8.23
C VAL A 156 12.96 0.16 -7.37
N PRO A 157 13.65 0.93 -6.51
CA PRO A 157 14.75 0.37 -5.73
C PRO A 157 14.34 -0.73 -4.75
N SER A 158 13.06 -0.82 -4.35
CA SER A 158 12.56 -1.91 -3.48
C SER A 158 12.75 -3.30 -4.09
N PHE A 159 12.90 -3.41 -5.41
CA PHE A 159 13.16 -4.69 -6.09
C PHE A 159 14.43 -5.38 -5.58
N PHE A 160 15.35 -4.62 -4.98
CA PHE A 160 16.65 -5.12 -4.56
C PHE A 160 16.76 -5.33 -3.05
N ALA A 161 15.69 -5.11 -2.28
CA ALA A 161 15.66 -5.18 -0.82
C ALA A 161 16.14 -6.52 -0.22
N GLY A 162 16.09 -7.61 -0.99
CA GLY A 162 16.53 -8.95 -0.59
C GLY A 162 17.91 -9.35 -1.14
N THR A 163 18.64 -8.44 -1.78
CA THR A 163 19.95 -8.76 -2.40
C THR A 163 21.14 -8.53 -1.45
N VAL A 164 20.95 -7.74 -0.40
CA VAL A 164 21.97 -7.46 0.62
C VAL A 164 21.36 -7.52 2.01
N THR A 165 22.18 -7.88 3.00
CA THR A 165 21.76 -7.96 4.41
C THR A 165 22.11 -6.71 5.22
N SER A 166 22.83 -5.74 4.64
CA SER A 166 23.16 -4.51 5.34
C SER A 166 23.34 -3.32 4.38
N GLY A 167 23.32 -2.12 4.94
CA GLY A 167 23.49 -0.87 4.20
C GLY A 167 22.21 -0.34 3.58
N VAL A 168 22.33 0.61 2.64
CA VAL A 168 21.21 1.39 2.13
C VAL A 168 20.18 0.59 1.32
N MET A 169 20.58 -0.59 0.83
CA MET A 169 19.76 -1.48 -0.02
C MET A 169 19.18 -2.68 0.76
N ALA A 170 19.52 -2.86 2.03
CA ALA A 170 18.82 -3.84 2.88
C ALA A 170 17.34 -3.44 3.00
N TRP A 171 16.45 -4.38 3.35
CA TRP A 171 15.00 -4.09 3.42
C TRP A 171 14.61 -2.96 4.37
N ASN A 172 15.45 -2.61 5.35
CA ASN A 172 15.25 -1.49 6.26
C ASN A 172 16.02 -0.21 5.83
N GLY A 173 16.76 -0.29 4.72
CA GLY A 173 17.64 0.78 4.23
C GLY A 173 16.88 1.92 3.55
N ILE A 174 17.51 3.09 3.48
CA ILE A 174 16.89 4.31 2.93
C ILE A 174 16.53 4.19 1.45
N VAL A 175 17.26 3.39 0.67
CA VAL A 175 16.97 3.21 -0.76
C VAL A 175 15.84 2.20 -0.96
N ALA A 176 15.91 1.04 -0.31
CA ALA A 176 14.93 -0.03 -0.48
C ALA A 176 13.58 0.23 0.22
N PHE A 177 13.57 1.03 1.30
CA PHE A 177 12.38 1.34 2.09
C PHE A 177 12.07 2.84 2.17
N GLY A 178 13.09 3.68 2.36
CA GLY A 178 12.91 5.12 2.54
C GLY A 178 12.34 5.82 1.31
N PHE A 179 12.93 5.65 0.12
CA PHE A 179 12.42 6.24 -1.13
C PHE A 179 10.98 5.82 -1.47
N PRO A 180 10.63 4.52 -1.44
CA PRO A 180 9.24 4.09 -1.62
C PRO A 180 8.30 4.73 -0.60
N SER A 181 8.71 4.86 0.66
CA SER A 181 7.91 5.50 1.70
C SER A 181 7.65 6.97 1.38
N VAL A 182 8.69 7.71 0.97
CA VAL A 182 8.59 9.12 0.56
C VAL A 182 7.70 9.29 -0.68
N GLY A 183 7.65 8.31 -1.58
CA GLY A 183 6.70 8.31 -2.69
C GLY A 183 5.27 7.98 -2.26
N PHE A 184 5.11 6.93 -1.47
CA PHE A 184 3.82 6.33 -1.11
C PHE A 184 2.95 7.25 -0.25
N PHE A 185 3.48 7.85 0.82
CA PHE A 185 2.66 8.64 1.74
C PHE A 185 2.05 9.89 1.06
N PRO A 186 2.82 10.73 0.34
CA PRO A 186 2.24 11.84 -0.43
C PRO A 186 1.27 11.36 -1.50
N TRP A 187 1.58 10.26 -2.20
CA TRP A 187 0.68 9.66 -3.19
C TRP A 187 -0.66 9.24 -2.59
N TYR A 188 -0.64 8.56 -1.45
CA TYR A 188 -1.84 8.09 -0.75
C TYR A 188 -2.70 9.26 -0.25
N LEU A 189 -2.08 10.29 0.34
CA LEU A 189 -2.77 11.49 0.81
C LEU A 189 -3.37 12.28 -0.35
N ALA A 190 -2.63 12.43 -1.45
CA ALA A 190 -3.09 13.10 -2.66
C ALA A 190 -4.32 12.40 -3.27
N TRP A 191 -4.28 11.08 -3.43
CA TRP A 191 -5.43 10.32 -3.91
C TRP A 191 -6.62 10.43 -2.98
N THR A 192 -6.41 10.27 -1.68
CA THR A 192 -7.47 10.42 -0.67
C THR A 192 -8.12 11.80 -0.76
N TYR A 193 -7.32 12.87 -0.87
CA TYR A 193 -7.82 14.23 -1.03
C TYR A 193 -8.65 14.39 -2.32
N VAL A 194 -8.16 13.88 -3.45
CA VAL A 194 -8.87 13.97 -4.74
C VAL A 194 -10.19 13.20 -4.69
N LEU A 195 -10.20 11.97 -4.18
CA LEU A 195 -11.41 11.16 -4.05
C LEU A 195 -12.45 11.83 -3.15
N LEU A 196 -12.06 12.33 -1.98
CA LEU A 196 -12.96 13.06 -1.09
C LEU A 196 -13.51 14.34 -1.73
N ARG A 197 -12.68 15.06 -2.49
CA ARG A 197 -13.11 16.26 -3.22
C ARG A 197 -14.11 15.91 -4.32
N MET A 198 -13.93 14.78 -5.01
CA MET A 198 -14.88 14.30 -6.02
C MET A 198 -16.24 13.97 -5.40
N GLU A 199 -16.27 13.24 -4.29
CA GLU A 199 -17.52 12.87 -3.60
C GLU A 199 -18.28 14.10 -3.05
N ARG A 200 -17.55 15.08 -2.48
CA ARG A 200 -18.15 16.34 -2.02
C ARG A 200 -18.81 17.12 -3.18
N ARG A 201 -18.16 17.18 -4.34
CA ARG A 201 -18.71 17.84 -5.54
C ARG A 201 -19.95 17.12 -6.07
N ALA A 202 -19.92 15.79 -6.10
CA ALA A 202 -21.06 14.99 -6.52
C ALA A 202 -22.27 15.22 -5.60
N SER A 203 -22.05 15.24 -4.28
CA SER A 203 -23.10 15.49 -3.29
C SER A 203 -23.70 16.89 -3.40
N ALA A 204 -22.88 17.92 -3.60
CA ALA A 204 -23.35 19.30 -3.79
C ALA A 204 -24.20 19.46 -5.06
N ASN A 205 -23.84 18.78 -6.16
CA ASN A 205 -24.61 18.80 -7.40
C ASN A 205 -25.91 18.00 -7.31
N ALA A 206 -25.99 17.00 -6.42
CA ALA A 206 -27.22 16.24 -6.19
C ALA A 206 -28.25 17.06 -5.39
N GLY A 207 -27.81 17.86 -4.42
CA GLY A 207 -28.70 18.72 -3.61
C GLY A 207 -29.25 19.95 -4.34
N THR A 208 -28.67 20.34 -5.49
CA THR A 208 -29.10 21.49 -6.31
C THR A 208 -30.01 21.10 -7.48
N ARG A 209 -30.21 19.80 -7.76
CA ARG A 209 -31.23 19.38 -8.73
C ARG A 209 -32.61 19.64 -8.12
N PRO A 210 -33.46 20.49 -8.72
CA PRO A 210 -34.84 20.61 -8.29
C PRO A 210 -35.46 19.22 -8.38
N VAL A 211 -36.12 18.76 -7.32
CA VAL A 211 -37.05 17.64 -7.42
C VAL A 211 -38.04 18.09 -8.48
N ALA A 212 -37.97 17.50 -9.68
CA ALA A 212 -38.93 17.76 -10.73
C ALA A 212 -40.29 17.43 -10.11
N ALA A 213 -41.05 18.46 -9.77
CA ALA A 213 -42.41 18.32 -9.28
C ALA A 213 -43.16 17.59 -10.40
N GLY A 214 -43.54 16.35 -10.13
CA GLY A 214 -44.34 15.55 -11.04
C GLY A 214 -45.61 16.33 -11.40
N ALA A 215 -45.77 16.57 -12.70
CA ALA A 215 -47.04 16.92 -13.32
C ALA A 215 -47.78 15.62 -13.68
#